data_AF-A0AAX0II26-F1
#
_entry.id   AF-A0AAX0II26-F1
#
_cell.length_a   1.000
_cell.length_b   1.000
_cell.length_c   1.000
_cell.angle_alpha   90.00
_cell.angle_beta   90.00
_cell.angle_gamma   90.00
#
_symmetry.space_group_name_H-M   'P 1'
#
loop_
_entity.id
_entity.type
_entity.pdbx_description
1 polymer ?
#
loop_
_entity_poly.entity_id
_entity_poly.type
_entity_poly.pdbx_seq_one_letter_code
_entity_poly.pdbx_strand_id
1 'polypeptide(L)'
;MVRILDVENGLGRIMGDRILYLKILRRFLHDHGTTPCQIRAEFDAGNYASARLKAHTLKGAAGMIGARHVHSLSETLESALRAQAPDLAQQMLQLELAQDQLLGAVSSMLGTPEATHTAAQDVAPDPAAPAIQLLLARLASHLREGDGAAIDILENSASLLAASLGVNVYQEVAAAAHEFDFEGALAALLRRR
;
A
#
# COMPACT_ATOMS: atom_id res chain seq x y z
N MET A 1 1.64 -0.85 26.99
CA MET A 1 1.09 -1.11 25.65
C MET A 1 2.06 -0.54 24.62
N VAL A 2 2.76 -1.38 23.86
CA VAL A 2 3.60 -0.94 22.74
C VAL A 2 2.66 -0.41 21.66
N ARG A 3 2.72 0.89 21.35
CA ARG A 3 1.99 1.44 20.20
C ARG A 3 2.65 0.91 18.92
N ILE A 4 1.92 0.09 18.15
CA ILE A 4 2.38 -0.51 16.89
C ILE A 4 2.77 0.58 15.87
N LEU A 5 2.03 1.69 15.86
CA LEU A 5 2.29 2.86 15.04
C LEU A 5 2.23 4.13 15.89
N ASP A 6 3.28 4.95 15.82
CA ASP A 6 3.30 6.28 16.42
C ASP A 6 2.87 7.34 15.41
N VAL A 7 1.55 7.52 15.31
CA VAL A 7 0.91 8.44 14.36
C VAL A 7 1.35 9.89 14.61
N GLU A 8 1.51 10.29 15.87
CA GLU A 8 1.92 11.66 16.24
C GLU A 8 3.34 11.94 15.75
N ASN A 9 4.27 10.99 15.94
CA ASN A 9 5.64 11.13 15.43
C ASN A 9 5.70 11.09 13.90
N GLY A 10 4.95 10.18 13.27
CA GLY A 10 4.89 10.07 11.81
C GLY A 10 4.30 11.33 11.16
N LEU A 11 3.23 11.88 11.74
CA LEU A 11 2.57 13.09 11.26
C LEU A 11 3.41 14.35 11.49
N GLY A 12 4.14 14.41 12.61
CA GLY A 12 5.06 15.52 12.91
C GLY A 12 6.20 15.66 11.88
N ARG A 13 6.63 14.55 11.26
CA ARG A 13 7.63 14.55 10.18
C ARG A 13 7.10 15.13 8.86
N ILE A 14 5.79 15.26 8.73
CA ILE A 14 5.09 15.74 7.53
C ILE A 14 4.31 17.02 7.86
N MET A 15 4.80 17.80 8.84
CA MET A 15 4.24 19.11 9.22
C MET A 15 2.74 19.09 9.53
N GLY A 16 2.16 17.96 9.95
CA GLY A 16 0.73 17.85 10.26
C GLY A 16 -0.17 17.42 9.09
N ASP A 17 0.37 17.19 7.88
CA ASP A 17 -0.45 16.84 6.71
C ASP A 17 -0.93 15.39 6.78
N ARG A 18 -2.17 15.24 7.24
CA ARG A 18 -2.84 13.94 7.39
C ARG A 18 -3.08 13.24 6.06
N ILE A 19 -3.33 13.98 4.97
CA ILE A 19 -3.57 13.39 3.64
C ILE A 19 -2.27 12.79 3.12
N LEU A 20 -1.18 13.55 3.20
CA LEU A 20 0.14 13.08 2.79
C LEU A 20 0.63 11.91 3.67
N TYR A 21 0.36 11.94 4.98
CA TYR A 21 0.66 10.80 5.86
C TYR A 21 -0.07 9.52 5.45
N LEU A 22 -1.36 9.60 5.10
CA LEU A 22 -2.13 8.44 4.60
C LEU A 22 -1.57 7.92 3.27
N LYS A 23 -1.16 8.80 2.35
CA LYS A 23 -0.49 8.41 1.09
C LYS A 23 0.81 7.66 1.36
N ILE A 24 1.61 8.16 2.31
CA ILE A 24 2.86 7.50 2.72
C ILE A 24 2.59 6.13 3.35
N LEU A 25 1.55 5.99 4.17
CA LEU A 25 1.16 4.70 4.75
C LEU A 25 0.75 3.68 3.67
N ARG A 26 -0.01 4.09 2.66
CA ARG A 26 -0.35 3.22 1.52
C ARG A 26 0.87 2.82 0.71
N ARG A 27 1.75 3.79 0.41
CA ARG A 27 3.00 3.51 -0.31
C ARG A 27 3.89 2.56 0.48
N PHE A 28 3.94 2.67 1.80
CA PHE A 28 4.64 1.71 2.65
C PHE A 28 4.06 0.30 2.54
N LEU A 29 2.73 0.14 2.56
CA LEU A 29 2.10 -1.17 2.36
C LEU A 29 2.50 -1.79 1.01
N HIS A 30 2.47 -0.99 -0.05
CA HIS A 30 2.79 -1.42 -1.41
C HIS A 30 4.29 -1.75 -1.58
N ASP A 31 5.17 -0.80 -1.28
CA ASP A 31 6.60 -0.90 -1.57
C ASP A 31 7.32 -1.84 -0.60
N HIS A 32 6.80 -2.00 0.62
CA HIS A 32 7.49 -2.70 1.69
C HIS A 32 6.75 -3.89 2.31
N GLY A 33 5.51 -4.16 1.91
CA GLY A 33 4.71 -5.26 2.45
C GLY A 33 5.42 -6.62 2.40
N THR A 34 6.17 -6.91 1.34
CA THR A 34 6.87 -8.18 1.15
C THR A 34 8.36 -8.14 1.52
N THR A 35 8.87 -7.02 2.07
CA THR A 35 10.32 -6.86 2.30
C THR A 35 10.92 -7.93 3.22
N PRO A 36 10.27 -8.33 4.33
CA PRO A 36 10.80 -9.41 5.18
C PRO A 36 10.97 -10.74 4.43
N CYS A 37 10.00 -11.12 3.59
CA CYS A 37 10.10 -12.32 2.76
C CYS A 37 11.26 -12.24 1.76
N GLN A 38 11.51 -11.05 1.19
CA GLN A 38 12.65 -10.84 0.30
C GLN A 38 13.99 -10.90 1.05
N ILE A 39 14.06 -10.39 2.28
CA ILE A 39 15.25 -10.51 3.14
C ILE A 39 15.53 -12.00 3.43
N ARG A 40 14.49 -12.79 3.72
CA ARG A 40 14.58 -14.25 3.89
C ARG A 40 15.15 -14.95 2.66
N ALA A 41 14.57 -14.70 1.50
CA ALA A 41 15.01 -15.32 0.25
C ALA A 41 16.48 -15.01 -0.08
N GLU A 42 16.93 -13.77 0.14
CA GLU A 42 18.33 -13.38 -0.10
C GLU A 42 19.29 -14.04 0.90
N PHE A 43 18.90 -14.16 2.17
CA PHE A 43 19.67 -14.88 3.16
C PHE A 43 19.81 -16.37 2.82
N ASP A 44 18.71 -17.03 2.44
CA ASP A 44 18.70 -18.45 2.07
C ASP A 44 19.54 -18.70 0.81
N ALA A 45 19.63 -17.72 -0.09
CA ALA A 45 20.51 -17.73 -1.25
C ALA A 45 21.99 -17.39 -0.93
N GLY A 46 22.32 -17.08 0.32
CA GLY A 46 23.68 -16.69 0.75
C GLY A 46 24.05 -15.23 0.43
N ASN A 47 23.12 -14.41 -0.04
CA ASN A 47 23.33 -13.03 -0.45
C ASN A 47 23.21 -12.05 0.74
N TYR A 48 24.06 -12.21 1.75
CA TYR A 48 24.04 -11.39 2.98
C TYR A 48 24.07 -9.88 2.73
N ALA A 49 24.81 -9.42 1.71
CA ALA A 49 24.88 -8.00 1.35
C ALA A 49 23.53 -7.46 0.83
N SER A 50 22.83 -8.22 -0.01
CA SER A 50 21.49 -7.87 -0.53
C SER A 50 20.45 -7.88 0.58
N ALA A 51 20.43 -8.94 1.40
CA ALA A 51 19.58 -9.03 2.58
C ALA A 51 19.77 -7.83 3.52
N ARG A 52 21.03 -7.43 3.78
CA ARG A 52 21.35 -6.28 4.64
C ARG A 52 20.86 -4.97 4.05
N LEU A 53 21.00 -4.77 2.74
CA LEU A 53 20.50 -3.56 2.08
C LEU A 53 18.98 -3.46 2.19
N LYS A 54 18.26 -4.55 1.98
CA LYS A 54 16.79 -4.59 2.15
C LYS A 54 16.35 -4.29 3.59
N ALA A 55 17.06 -4.84 4.58
CA ALA A 55 16.81 -4.52 5.99
C ALA A 55 17.06 -3.03 6.29
N HIS A 56 18.12 -2.44 5.73
CA HIS A 56 18.41 -1.02 5.83
C HIS A 56 17.29 -0.15 5.24
N THR A 57 16.80 -0.50 4.05
CA THR A 57 15.69 0.20 3.41
C THR A 57 14.42 0.13 4.24
N LEU A 58 14.06 -1.06 4.75
CA LEU A 58 12.89 -1.25 5.61
C LEU A 58 13.00 -0.43 6.91
N LYS A 59 14.19 -0.37 7.52
CA LYS A 59 14.46 0.47 8.69
C LYS A 59 14.13 1.95 8.41
N GLY A 60 14.61 2.48 7.29
CA GLY A 60 14.34 3.86 6.88
C GLY A 60 12.86 4.13 6.70
N ALA A 61 12.18 3.26 5.96
CA ALA A 61 10.74 3.36 5.70
C ALA A 61 9.89 3.26 6.97
N ALA A 62 10.20 2.31 7.86
CA ALA A 62 9.53 2.16 9.15
C ALA A 62 9.74 3.39 10.06
N GLY A 63 10.94 3.98 10.02
CA GLY A 63 11.25 5.21 10.73
C GLY A 63 10.44 6.41 10.23
N MET A 64 10.18 6.49 8.93
CA MET A 64 9.39 7.56 8.32
C MET A 64 7.93 7.55 8.78
N ILE A 65 7.32 6.38 8.88
CA ILE A 65 5.90 6.24 9.26
C ILE A 65 5.66 6.20 10.78
N GLY A 66 6.72 6.13 11.59
CA GLY A 66 6.61 6.01 13.05
C GLY A 66 6.40 4.57 13.54
N ALA A 67 6.72 3.55 12.71
CA ALA A 67 6.64 2.14 13.08
C ALA A 67 7.88 1.71 13.90
N ARG A 68 7.94 2.17 15.15
CA ARG A 68 9.13 2.01 16.03
C ARG A 68 9.56 0.57 16.24
N HIS A 69 8.60 -0.36 16.34
CA HIS A 69 8.93 -1.76 16.58
C HIS A 69 9.63 -2.41 15.37
N VAL A 70 9.07 -2.23 14.17
CA VAL A 70 9.67 -2.69 12.92
C VAL A 70 11.01 -2.00 12.64
N HIS A 71 11.13 -0.70 12.95
CA HIS A 71 12.39 0.03 12.83
C HIS A 71 13.51 -0.60 13.68
N SER A 72 13.23 -0.87 14.96
CA SER A 72 14.20 -1.47 15.89
C SER A 72 14.61 -2.88 15.45
N LEU A 73 13.65 -3.72 15.06
CA LEU A 73 13.94 -5.07 14.58
C LEU A 73 14.74 -5.07 13.28
N SER A 74 14.46 -4.12 12.38
CA SER A 74 15.23 -3.95 11.13
C SER A 74 16.67 -3.51 11.41
N GLU A 75 16.90 -2.65 12.42
CA GLU A 75 18.24 -2.24 12.84
C GLU A 75 19.04 -3.39 13.45
N THR A 76 18.40 -4.18 14.32
CA THR A 76 19.02 -5.39 14.90
C THR A 76 19.39 -6.38 13.81
N LEU A 77 18.46 -6.65 12.88
CA LEU A 77 18.69 -7.57 11.76
C LEU A 77 19.77 -7.06 10.81
N GLU A 78 19.80 -5.76 10.48
CA GLU A 78 20.86 -5.17 9.65
C GLU A 78 22.25 -5.41 10.27
N SER A 79 22.36 -5.22 11.59
CA SER A 79 23.61 -5.41 12.32
C SER A 79 24.02 -6.88 12.39
N ALA A 80 23.06 -7.78 12.64
CA ALA A 80 23.30 -9.22 12.64
C ALA A 80 23.69 -9.75 11.26
N LEU A 81 23.09 -9.22 10.18
CA LEU A 81 23.45 -9.60 8.80
C LEU A 81 24.87 -9.15 8.45
N ARG A 82 25.30 -7.99 8.97
CA ARG A 82 26.68 -7.52 8.83
C ARG A 82 27.67 -8.42 9.58
N ALA A 83 27.31 -8.86 10.78
CA ALA A 83 28.15 -9.69 11.63
C ALA A 83 28.04 -11.20 11.32
N GLN A 84 27.12 -11.59 10.43
CA GLN A 84 26.75 -12.99 10.18
C GLN A 84 26.45 -13.77 11.47
N ALA A 85 25.65 -13.15 12.35
CA ALA A 85 25.33 -13.71 13.65
C ALA A 85 24.52 -15.02 13.54
N PRO A 86 24.66 -15.94 14.50
CA PRO A 86 24.01 -17.27 14.42
C PRO A 86 22.48 -17.22 14.59
N ASP A 87 21.93 -16.14 15.13
CA ASP A 87 20.51 -15.98 15.46
C ASP A 87 19.68 -15.28 14.35
N LEU A 88 20.26 -15.09 13.17
CA LEU A 88 19.62 -14.43 12.02
C LEU A 88 18.23 -14.98 11.70
N ALA A 89 18.06 -16.31 11.72
CA ALA A 89 16.78 -16.91 11.41
C ALA A 89 15.66 -16.52 12.39
N GLN A 90 16.00 -16.38 13.68
CA GLN A 90 15.07 -15.95 14.73
C GLN A 90 14.73 -14.46 14.58
N GLN A 91 15.73 -13.62 14.32
CA GLN A 91 15.51 -12.17 14.15
C GLN A 91 14.65 -11.85 12.92
N MET A 92 14.84 -12.59 11.83
CA MET A 92 14.01 -12.48 10.64
C MET A 92 12.56 -12.89 10.91
N LEU A 93 12.33 -13.98 11.66
CA LEU A 93 10.98 -14.39 12.05
C LEU A 93 10.30 -13.32 12.93
N GLN A 94 11.03 -12.71 13.86
CA GLN A 94 10.51 -11.61 14.68
C GLN A 94 10.14 -10.39 13.83
N LEU A 95 10.97 -10.06 12.83
CA LEU A 95 10.69 -8.98 11.89
C LEU A 95 9.46 -9.27 11.02
N GLU A 96 9.31 -10.49 10.50
CA GLU A 96 8.15 -10.94 9.72
C GLU A 96 6.86 -10.77 10.53
N LEU A 97 6.81 -11.28 11.77
CA LEU A 97 5.65 -11.16 12.65
C LEU A 97 5.30 -9.69 12.99
N ALA A 98 6.32 -8.88 13.28
CA ALA A 98 6.11 -7.46 13.59
C ALA A 98 5.63 -6.68 12.36
N GLN A 99 6.14 -7.03 11.17
CA GLN A 99 5.67 -6.45 9.91
C GLN A 99 4.21 -6.83 9.66
N ASP A 100 3.81 -8.09 9.81
CA ASP A 100 2.42 -8.52 9.61
C ASP A 100 1.45 -7.78 10.54
N GLN A 101 1.83 -7.61 11.81
CA GLN A 101 1.05 -6.82 12.77
C GLN A 101 0.92 -5.35 12.35
N LEU A 102 2.02 -4.76 11.85
CA LEU A 102 2.02 -3.40 11.32
C LEU A 102 1.13 -3.28 10.08
N LEU A 103 1.23 -4.20 9.13
CA LEU A 103 0.42 -4.21 7.92
C LEU A 103 -1.07 -4.32 8.26
N GLY A 104 -1.43 -5.20 9.21
CA GLY A 104 -2.80 -5.33 9.71
C GLY A 104 -3.31 -4.05 10.40
N ALA A 105 -2.49 -3.41 11.23
CA ALA A 105 -2.85 -2.15 11.89
C ALA A 105 -3.03 -1.01 10.87
N VAL A 106 -2.10 -0.86 9.93
CA VAL A 106 -2.14 0.18 8.89
C VAL A 106 -3.31 -0.05 7.94
N SER A 107 -3.59 -1.30 7.54
CA SER A 107 -4.77 -1.65 6.74
C SER A 107 -6.06 -1.33 7.47
N SER A 108 -6.15 -1.61 8.78
CA SER A 108 -7.32 -1.26 9.59
C SER A 108 -7.52 0.26 9.70
N MET A 109 -6.42 1.02 9.75
CA MET A 109 -6.47 2.49 9.72
C MET A 109 -6.84 3.07 8.36
N LEU A 110 -6.49 2.39 7.27
CA LEU A 110 -6.78 2.80 5.90
C LEU A 110 -8.16 2.30 5.42
N GLY A 111 -8.76 1.30 6.09
CA GLY A 111 -10.17 0.96 5.93
C GLY A 111 -10.58 -0.41 6.49
N THR A 112 -11.42 -0.40 7.53
CA THR A 112 -12.78 -0.93 7.40
C THR A 112 -13.63 0.14 6.68
N PRO A 113 -14.41 -0.20 5.63
CA PRO A 113 -15.51 0.65 5.22
C PRO A 113 -16.68 0.39 6.17
N GLU A 114 -16.82 1.17 7.24
CA GLU A 114 -18.12 1.30 7.90
C GLU A 114 -18.40 2.74 8.35
N ALA A 115 -19.50 3.26 7.80
CA ALA A 115 -20.47 4.14 8.43
C ALA A 115 -20.05 5.56 8.85
N THR A 116 -19.97 6.46 7.85
CA THR A 116 -20.68 7.75 7.97
C THR A 116 -21.42 8.09 6.68
N HIS A 117 -22.54 7.40 6.43
CA HIS A 117 -23.79 8.04 6.02
C HIS A 117 -24.94 7.03 6.09
N THR A 118 -25.78 7.21 7.10
CA THR A 118 -27.17 6.73 7.08
C THR A 118 -27.91 7.47 5.96
N ALA A 119 -28.35 6.76 4.94
CA ALA A 119 -29.72 6.78 4.42
C ALA A 119 -29.86 5.81 3.24
N ALA A 120 -30.63 4.75 3.50
CA ALA A 120 -31.32 3.83 2.61
C ALA A 120 -31.34 4.13 1.10
N GLN A 121 -31.17 3.11 0.25
CA GLN A 121 -32.28 2.25 -0.17
C GLN A 121 -31.81 1.02 -0.96
N ASP A 122 -32.56 -0.06 -0.76
CA ASP A 122 -32.60 -1.33 -1.49
C ASP A 122 -32.39 -1.20 -3.01
N VAL A 123 -31.65 -2.15 -3.60
CA VAL A 123 -32.18 -3.18 -4.53
C VAL A 123 -31.12 -4.27 -4.69
N ALA A 124 -31.47 -5.52 -4.43
CA ALA A 124 -30.70 -6.72 -4.79
C ALA A 124 -31.17 -7.27 -6.18
N PRO A 125 -30.45 -8.20 -6.83
CA PRO A 125 -29.23 -7.92 -7.60
C PRO A 125 -29.27 -8.53 -9.02
N ASP A 126 -28.37 -8.07 -9.90
CA ASP A 126 -27.88 -8.81 -11.06
C ASP A 126 -26.40 -9.15 -10.80
N PRO A 127 -25.97 -10.42 -10.74
CA PRO A 127 -24.67 -10.81 -10.15
C PRO A 127 -23.41 -10.33 -10.88
N ALA A 128 -23.51 -9.78 -12.10
CA ALA A 128 -22.36 -9.24 -12.85
C ALA A 128 -22.19 -7.71 -12.76
N ALA A 129 -23.29 -6.98 -12.48
CA ALA A 129 -23.29 -5.51 -12.34
C ALA A 129 -22.63 -4.93 -11.07
N PRO A 130 -22.67 -5.56 -9.88
CA PRO A 130 -22.09 -4.98 -8.67
C PRO A 130 -20.55 -5.02 -8.68
N ALA A 131 -19.95 -6.00 -9.36
CA ALA A 131 -18.49 -6.14 -9.44
C ALA A 131 -17.86 -5.00 -10.24
N ILE A 132 -18.45 -4.62 -11.37
CA ILE A 132 -17.94 -3.51 -12.21
C ILE A 132 -18.15 -2.16 -11.53
N GLN A 133 -19.29 -1.92 -10.86
CA GLN A 133 -19.49 -0.67 -10.13
C GLN A 133 -18.51 -0.52 -8.96
N LEU A 134 -18.25 -1.61 -8.24
CA LEU A 134 -17.25 -1.62 -7.16
C LEU A 134 -15.84 -1.34 -7.71
N LEU A 135 -15.50 -1.93 -8.86
CA LEU A 135 -14.22 -1.70 -9.53
C LEU A 135 -14.06 -0.23 -9.97
N LEU A 136 -15.10 0.36 -10.57
CA LEU A 136 -15.10 1.77 -10.98
C LEU A 136 -15.02 2.71 -9.78
N ALA A 137 -15.73 2.41 -8.68
CA ALA A 137 -15.64 3.18 -7.45
C ALA A 137 -14.24 3.12 -6.83
N ARG A 138 -13.62 1.95 -6.85
CA ARG A 138 -12.24 1.75 -6.38
C ARG A 138 -11.25 2.51 -7.26
N LEU A 139 -11.36 2.39 -8.57
CA LEU A 139 -10.54 3.14 -9.53
C LEU A 139 -10.68 4.66 -9.33
N ALA A 140 -11.90 5.16 -9.21
CA ALA A 140 -12.15 6.59 -8.96
C ALA A 140 -11.55 7.07 -7.64
N SER A 141 -11.55 6.23 -6.60
CA SER A 141 -10.90 6.54 -5.32
C SER A 141 -9.39 6.68 -5.48
N HIS A 142 -8.73 5.70 -6.10
CA HIS A 142 -7.28 5.73 -6.31
C HIS A 142 -6.85 6.90 -7.21
N LEU A 143 -7.62 7.21 -8.27
CA LEU A 143 -7.37 8.38 -9.11
C LEU A 143 -7.53 9.70 -8.33
N ARG A 144 -8.57 9.84 -7.50
CA ARG A 144 -8.77 11.03 -6.65
C ARG A 144 -7.64 11.24 -5.66
N GLU A 145 -7.03 10.16 -5.22
CA GLU A 145 -5.96 10.17 -4.22
C GLU A 145 -4.57 10.30 -4.85
N GLY A 146 -4.48 10.25 -6.19
CA GLY A 146 -3.22 10.27 -6.93
C GLY A 146 -2.36 9.05 -6.62
N ASP A 147 -3.01 7.90 -6.47
CA ASP A 147 -2.39 6.64 -6.08
C ASP A 147 -1.99 5.86 -7.34
N GLY A 148 -0.72 5.45 -7.40
CA GLY A 148 -0.18 4.62 -8.49
C GLY A 148 -0.90 3.28 -8.62
N ALA A 149 -1.56 2.79 -7.57
CA ALA A 149 -2.43 1.61 -7.63
C ALA A 149 -3.58 1.76 -8.63
N ALA A 150 -3.94 2.98 -9.05
CA ALA A 150 -4.90 3.19 -10.13
C ALA A 150 -4.40 2.61 -11.46
N ILE A 151 -3.08 2.69 -11.73
CA ILE A 151 -2.45 2.15 -12.93
C ILE A 151 -2.57 0.62 -12.94
N ASP A 152 -2.25 -0.03 -11.82
CA ASP A 152 -2.38 -1.48 -11.69
C ASP A 152 -3.84 -1.94 -11.90
N ILE A 153 -4.82 -1.18 -11.41
CA ILE A 153 -6.24 -1.50 -11.61
C ILE A 153 -6.63 -1.37 -13.08
N LEU A 154 -6.14 -0.33 -13.77
CA LEU A 154 -6.39 -0.10 -15.19
C LEU A 154 -5.81 -1.24 -16.04
N GLU A 155 -4.58 -1.67 -15.75
CA GLU A 155 -3.90 -2.75 -16.49
C GLU A 155 -4.52 -4.12 -16.21
N ASN A 156 -4.73 -4.47 -14.93
CA ASN A 156 -5.23 -5.79 -14.53
C ASN A 156 -6.70 -6.02 -14.90
N SER A 157 -7.47 -4.95 -15.11
CA SER A 157 -8.90 -5.02 -15.41
C SER A 157 -9.26 -4.39 -16.76
N ALA A 158 -8.29 -4.24 -17.67
CA ALA A 158 -8.43 -3.55 -18.95
C ALA A 158 -9.67 -4.00 -19.76
N SER A 159 -9.84 -5.31 -19.94
CA SER A 159 -10.93 -5.89 -20.74
C SER A 159 -12.31 -5.55 -20.18
N LEU A 160 -12.45 -5.57 -18.85
CA LEU A 160 -13.70 -5.38 -18.13
C LEU A 160 -14.04 -3.88 -18.02
N LEU A 161 -13.02 -3.03 -17.81
CA LEU A 161 -13.15 -1.58 -17.83
C LEU A 161 -13.48 -1.07 -19.23
N ALA A 162 -12.79 -1.56 -20.28
CA ALA A 162 -13.07 -1.19 -21.66
C ALA A 162 -14.48 -1.62 -22.10
N ALA A 163 -14.96 -2.78 -21.65
CA ALA A 163 -16.33 -3.24 -21.92
C ALA A 163 -17.39 -2.34 -21.25
N SER A 164 -17.10 -1.76 -20.08
CA SER A 164 -18.05 -0.94 -19.33
C SER A 164 -17.97 0.57 -19.64
N LEU A 165 -16.77 1.08 -19.94
CA LEU A 165 -16.49 2.49 -20.21
C LEU A 165 -16.51 2.80 -21.71
N GLY A 166 -16.32 1.79 -22.55
CA GLY A 166 -15.97 1.96 -23.95
C GLY A 166 -14.45 2.12 -24.10
N VAL A 167 -13.92 1.57 -25.20
CA VAL A 167 -12.47 1.50 -25.46
C VAL A 167 -11.82 2.89 -25.46
N ASN A 168 -12.48 3.91 -26.03
CA ASN A 168 -11.95 5.28 -26.09
C ASN A 168 -11.82 5.92 -24.71
N VAL A 169 -12.85 5.82 -23.88
CA VAL A 169 -12.84 6.40 -22.52
C VAL A 169 -11.82 5.68 -21.65
N TYR A 170 -11.75 4.35 -21.75
CA TYR A 170 -10.72 3.58 -21.06
C TYR A 170 -9.30 4.02 -21.46
N GLN A 171 -9.04 4.20 -22.76
CA GLN A 171 -7.73 4.66 -23.25
C GLN A 171 -7.39 6.08 -22.77
N GLU A 172 -8.35 7.00 -22.74
CA GLU A 172 -8.14 8.34 -22.16
C GLU A 172 -7.78 8.27 -20.68
N VAL A 173 -8.51 7.48 -19.90
CA VAL A 173 -8.25 7.30 -18.45
C VAL A 173 -6.89 6.64 -18.22
N ALA A 174 -6.56 5.60 -19.00
CA ALA A 174 -5.30 4.88 -18.89
C ALA A 174 -4.09 5.73 -19.28
N ALA A 175 -4.18 6.48 -20.38
CA ALA A 175 -3.12 7.38 -20.83
C ALA A 175 -2.84 8.47 -19.78
N ALA A 176 -3.88 9.16 -19.30
CA ALA A 176 -3.73 10.18 -18.28
C ALA A 176 -3.14 9.60 -16.98
N ALA A 177 -3.57 8.41 -16.55
CA ALA A 177 -3.01 7.75 -15.37
C ALA A 177 -1.54 7.34 -15.56
N HIS A 178 -1.14 6.87 -16.75
CA HIS A 178 0.26 6.54 -17.09
C HIS A 178 1.16 7.77 -17.17
N GLU A 179 0.62 8.92 -17.54
CA GLU A 179 1.31 10.21 -17.48
C GLU A 179 1.31 10.83 -16.06
N PHE A 180 0.84 10.08 -15.04
CA PHE A 180 0.65 10.53 -13.65
C PHE A 180 -0.34 11.71 -13.52
N ASP A 181 -1.12 12.01 -14.57
CA ASP A 181 -2.25 12.94 -14.55
C ASP A 181 -3.51 12.24 -14.01
N PHE A 182 -3.48 11.97 -12.70
CA PHE A 182 -4.59 11.30 -12.01
C PHE A 182 -5.86 12.14 -11.95
N GLU A 183 -5.73 13.47 -11.98
CA GLU A 183 -6.85 14.41 -12.01
C GLU A 183 -7.56 14.37 -13.37
N GLY A 184 -6.78 14.42 -14.47
CA GLY A 184 -7.29 14.23 -15.82
C GLY A 184 -7.92 12.86 -16.05
N ALA A 185 -7.30 11.80 -15.52
CA ALA A 185 -7.85 10.45 -15.55
C ALA A 185 -9.19 10.34 -14.80
N LEU A 186 -9.32 10.95 -13.62
CA LEU A 186 -10.58 11.00 -12.88
C LEU A 186 -11.65 11.79 -13.64
N ALA A 187 -11.29 12.92 -14.24
CA ALA A 187 -12.20 13.74 -15.03
C ALA A 187 -12.71 12.99 -16.28
N ALA A 188 -11.85 12.20 -16.94
CA ALA A 188 -12.24 11.32 -18.03
C ALA A 188 -13.19 10.21 -17.56
N LEU A 189 -12.92 9.61 -16.39
CA LEU A 189 -13.76 8.56 -15.80
C LEU A 189 -15.17 9.07 -15.42
N LEU A 190 -15.26 10.30 -14.90
CA LEU A 190 -16.51 10.93 -14.47
C LEU A 190 -17.29 11.61 -15.61
N ARG A 191 -16.68 11.78 -16.79
CA ARG A 191 -17.32 12.33 -17.99
C ARG A 191 -18.45 11.45 -18.54
N ARG A 192 -18.66 10.29 -17.94
CA ARG A 192 -19.76 9.35 -18.19
C ARG A 192 -21.12 10.01 -17.84
N ARG A 193 -21.65 10.80 -18.78
CA ARG A 193 -23.08 11.07 -18.92
C ARG A 193 -23.52 10.74 -20.34
#